data_AF-A0A1I9FZP6-F1
#
_entry.id   AF-A0A1I9FZP6-F1
#
_cell.length_a   1.000
_cell.length_b   1.000
_cell.length_c   1.000
_cell.angle_alpha   90.00
_cell.angle_beta   90.00
_cell.angle_gamma   90.00
#
_symmetry.space_group_name_H-M   'P 1'
#
loop_
_entity.id
_entity.type
_entity.pdbx_description
1 polymer ?
#
loop_
_entity_poly.entity_id
_entity_poly.type
_entity_poly.pdbx_seq_one_letter_code
_entity_poly.pdbx_strand_id
1 'polypeptide(L)'
;MPAPILLKRDWQRDHVYLVQFPRAGCIPSLSMFALKLETWLRMTKIPYSIDLEEQLNPMEKAQARAFTYLLEESIRWIILYNRGKNNKFMATEKGFINHYRGAKRTLFQYVFVEQFRKKIWKLCYYQGIGRHTIDEVENIAKKDLTALSIFLGDKQYFFGSSPTTLDAIAFGNLTQLFYTPMDSDVLRKYMEERTPNLINFIEKMREIYWKDWDEACQTLSLNTQNVTIICSNINK
;
A
#
# COMPACT_ATOMS: atom_id res chain seq x y z
N MET A 1 -33.45 17.74 -3.56
CA MET A 1 -32.86 16.98 -4.69
C MET A 1 -33.07 15.51 -4.40
N PRO A 2 -33.54 14.69 -5.36
CA PRO A 2 -33.59 13.25 -5.13
C PRO A 2 -32.17 12.75 -4.81
N ALA A 3 -32.05 11.88 -3.82
CA ALA A 3 -30.77 11.38 -3.34
C ALA A 3 -30.04 10.59 -4.44
N PRO A 4 -28.71 10.71 -4.59
CA PRO A 4 -27.95 9.81 -5.45
C PRO A 4 -28.08 8.38 -4.94
N ILE A 5 -28.41 7.49 -5.86
CA ILE A 5 -28.59 6.06 -5.68
C ILE A 5 -27.20 5.41 -5.54
N LEU A 6 -27.02 4.69 -4.42
CA LEU A 6 -26.03 3.66 -4.07
C LEU A 6 -24.81 3.41 -4.99
N LEU A 7 -23.62 3.34 -4.36
CA LEU A 7 -22.44 2.63 -4.89
C LEU A 7 -22.80 1.21 -5.33
N LYS A 8 -22.20 0.79 -6.44
CA LYS A 8 -22.45 -0.50 -7.11
C LYS A 8 -22.24 -1.67 -6.12
N ARG A 9 -23.32 -2.15 -5.52
CA ARG A 9 -23.37 -3.43 -4.79
C ARG A 9 -23.11 -4.61 -5.73
N ASP A 10 -23.42 -4.40 -7.02
CA ASP A 10 -23.27 -5.37 -8.09
C ASP A 10 -21.96 -5.12 -8.84
N TRP A 11 -20.86 -5.64 -8.30
CA TRP A 11 -19.56 -5.61 -8.98
C TRP A 11 -19.70 -6.20 -10.38
N GLN A 12 -19.34 -5.41 -11.39
CA GLN A 12 -19.34 -5.91 -12.76
C GLN A 12 -18.02 -6.62 -13.03
N ARG A 13 -18.12 -7.90 -13.39
CA ARG A 13 -17.00 -8.66 -13.92
C ARG A 13 -16.40 -7.91 -15.11
N ASP A 14 -15.08 -7.91 -15.20
CA ASP A 14 -14.29 -7.28 -16.27
C ASP A 14 -14.45 -5.75 -16.37
N HIS A 15 -14.72 -5.08 -15.23
CA HIS A 15 -14.82 -3.62 -15.11
C HIS A 15 -13.82 -3.06 -14.07
N VAL A 16 -13.07 -2.01 -14.43
CA VAL A 16 -12.08 -1.37 -13.54
C VAL A 16 -12.72 -0.24 -12.74
N TYR A 17 -12.48 -0.19 -11.43
CA TYR A 17 -12.93 0.92 -10.59
C TYR A 17 -11.70 1.78 -10.22
N LEU A 18 -11.50 2.86 -10.96
CA LEU A 18 -10.34 3.73 -10.88
C LEU A 18 -10.49 4.77 -9.77
N VAL A 19 -9.61 4.74 -8.77
CA VAL A 19 -9.54 5.78 -7.73
C VAL A 19 -8.60 6.90 -8.15
N GLN A 20 -9.09 8.14 -8.21
CA GLN A 20 -8.28 9.32 -8.49
C GLN A 20 -8.92 10.61 -7.97
N PHE A 21 -8.20 11.73 -8.12
CA PHE A 21 -8.69 13.06 -7.79
C PHE A 21 -9.96 13.44 -8.58
N PRO A 22 -10.81 14.33 -8.03
CA PRO A 22 -11.91 14.93 -8.77
C PRO A 22 -11.44 15.63 -10.05
N ARG A 23 -12.38 15.80 -10.99
CA ARG A 23 -12.12 16.56 -12.23
C ARG A 23 -11.78 18.00 -11.92
N ALA A 24 -10.81 18.57 -12.65
CA ALA A 24 -10.59 20.01 -12.69
C ALA A 24 -11.28 20.59 -13.94
N GLY A 25 -11.75 21.84 -13.87
CA GLY A 25 -12.47 22.48 -14.99
C GLY A 25 -11.65 22.59 -16.29
N CYS A 26 -10.31 22.56 -16.20
CA CYS A 26 -9.41 22.64 -17.34
C CYS A 26 -8.70 21.32 -17.71
N ILE A 27 -8.77 20.28 -16.85
CA ILE A 27 -8.06 19.01 -17.09
C ILE A 27 -8.75 17.84 -16.38
N PRO A 28 -8.80 16.63 -16.98
CA PRO A 28 -9.49 15.49 -16.36
C PRO A 28 -8.89 15.06 -15.01
N SER A 29 -7.61 15.28 -14.77
CA SER A 29 -6.95 15.03 -13.47
C SER A 29 -5.70 15.91 -13.35
N LEU A 30 -5.50 16.52 -12.18
CA LEU A 30 -4.26 17.29 -11.89
C LEU A 30 -3.05 16.37 -11.65
N SER A 31 -3.28 15.07 -11.41
CA SER A 31 -2.20 14.09 -11.28
C SER A 31 -1.83 13.51 -12.65
N MET A 32 -0.59 13.76 -13.08
CA MET A 32 -0.05 13.18 -14.31
C MET A 32 -0.05 11.64 -14.32
N PHE A 33 0.00 11.00 -13.15
CA PHE A 33 -0.06 9.54 -13.04
C PHE A 33 -1.47 9.00 -13.27
N ALA A 34 -2.47 9.63 -12.67
CA ALA A 34 -3.87 9.24 -12.82
C ALA A 34 -4.36 9.51 -14.25
N LEU A 35 -3.98 10.66 -14.82
CA LEU A 35 -4.27 10.98 -16.22
C LEU A 35 -3.66 9.94 -17.18
N LYS A 36 -2.42 9.49 -16.93
CA LYS A 36 -1.79 8.41 -17.71
C LYS A 36 -2.57 7.10 -17.59
N LEU A 37 -2.93 6.67 -16.37
CA LEU A 37 -3.67 5.43 -16.14
C LEU A 37 -5.05 5.47 -16.83
N GLU A 38 -5.79 6.56 -16.67
CA GLU A 38 -7.08 6.73 -17.34
C GLU A 38 -6.94 6.73 -18.87
N THR A 39 -5.88 7.35 -19.40
CA THR A 39 -5.57 7.34 -20.83
C THR A 39 -5.34 5.91 -21.33
N TRP A 40 -4.58 5.09 -20.58
CA TRP A 40 -4.38 3.68 -20.91
C TRP A 40 -5.69 2.89 -20.94
N LEU A 41 -6.54 3.04 -19.92
CA LEU A 41 -7.84 2.36 -19.86
C LEU A 41 -8.72 2.74 -21.07
N ARG A 42 -8.70 4.02 -21.48
CA ARG A 42 -9.40 4.48 -22.70
C ARG A 42 -8.80 3.90 -23.98
N MET A 43 -7.47 3.88 -24.10
CA MET A 43 -6.77 3.33 -25.28
C MET A 43 -7.04 1.84 -25.48
N THR A 44 -7.06 1.07 -24.40
CA THR A 44 -7.31 -0.37 -24.43
C THR A 44 -8.79 -0.74 -24.41
N LYS A 45 -9.68 0.27 -24.30
CA LYS A 45 -11.14 0.11 -24.20
C LYS A 45 -11.57 -0.77 -23.02
N ILE A 46 -10.77 -0.80 -21.95
CA ILE A 46 -11.16 -1.47 -20.71
C ILE A 46 -12.24 -0.61 -20.04
N PRO A 47 -13.43 -1.15 -19.77
CA PRO A 47 -14.50 -0.37 -19.17
C PRO A 47 -14.13 -0.02 -17.73
N TYR A 48 -14.34 1.25 -17.35
CA TYR A 48 -14.01 1.72 -16.01
C TYR A 48 -14.97 2.79 -15.47
N SER A 49 -15.03 2.90 -14.15
CA SER A 49 -15.74 3.93 -13.40
C SER A 49 -14.82 4.59 -12.38
N ILE A 50 -15.09 5.85 -12.02
CA ILE A 50 -14.29 6.61 -11.06
C ILE A 50 -15.15 6.89 -9.83
N ASP A 51 -15.20 5.96 -8.87
CA ASP A 51 -15.51 6.20 -7.45
C ASP A 51 -15.53 4.86 -6.69
N LEU A 52 -14.86 4.77 -5.53
CA LEU A 52 -15.00 3.65 -4.58
C LEU A 52 -15.58 4.11 -3.23
N GLU A 53 -15.85 5.41 -3.06
CA GLU A 53 -16.26 6.01 -1.79
C GLU A 53 -17.70 6.53 -1.79
N GLU A 54 -18.42 6.45 -2.90
CA GLU A 54 -19.80 6.93 -3.01
C GLU A 54 -20.81 6.27 -2.02
N GLN A 55 -20.54 5.08 -1.46
CA GLN A 55 -21.36 4.37 -0.42
C GLN A 55 -21.17 4.99 0.95
N LEU A 56 -20.04 5.65 1.15
CA LEU A 56 -19.72 6.20 2.45
C LEU A 56 -20.64 7.38 2.69
N ASN A 57 -21.36 7.35 3.81
CA ASN A 57 -22.10 8.50 4.25
C ASN A 57 -21.12 9.65 4.57
N PRO A 58 -21.59 10.92 4.68
CA PRO A 58 -20.69 12.05 4.89
C PRO A 58 -19.74 11.91 6.09
N MET A 59 -20.18 11.24 7.17
CA MET A 59 -19.34 10.96 8.33
C MET A 59 -18.26 9.92 8.00
N GLU A 60 -18.63 8.84 7.32
CA GLU A 60 -17.68 7.81 6.88
C GLU A 60 -16.64 8.36 5.90
N LYS A 61 -17.03 9.27 4.99
CA LYS A 61 -16.07 9.97 4.11
C LYS A 61 -15.09 10.82 4.90
N ALA A 62 -15.57 11.53 5.93
CA ALA A 62 -14.71 12.31 6.81
C ALA A 62 -13.74 11.42 7.59
N GLN A 63 -14.21 10.27 8.09
CA GLN A 63 -13.38 9.26 8.73
C GLN A 63 -12.36 8.66 7.75
N ALA A 64 -12.78 8.29 6.55
CA ALA A 64 -11.92 7.73 5.50
C ALA A 64 -10.77 8.68 5.18
N ARG A 65 -11.07 9.97 5.04
CA ARG A 65 -10.06 11.01 4.87
C ARG A 65 -9.09 11.07 6.05
N ALA A 66 -9.59 11.10 7.29
CA ALA A 66 -8.74 11.16 8.47
C ALA A 66 -7.78 9.96 8.57
N PHE A 67 -8.29 8.74 8.37
CA PHE A 67 -7.48 7.52 8.43
C PHE A 67 -6.55 7.37 7.22
N THR A 68 -6.93 7.89 6.05
CA THR A 68 -6.03 7.98 4.89
C THR A 68 -4.81 8.86 5.22
N TYR A 69 -5.03 10.04 5.81
CA TYR A 69 -3.93 10.90 6.26
C TYR A 69 -3.08 10.25 7.35
N LEU A 70 -3.68 9.53 8.30
CA LEU A 70 -2.93 8.78 9.31
C LEU A 70 -2.00 7.73 8.65
N LEU A 71 -2.49 7.01 7.64
CA LEU A 71 -1.69 6.01 6.91
C LEU A 71 -0.60 6.65 6.04
N GLU A 72 -0.96 7.64 5.22
CA GLU A 72 -0.04 8.21 4.22
C GLU A 72 0.88 9.31 4.76
N GLU A 73 0.48 10.02 5.82
CA GLU A 73 1.27 11.12 6.40
C GLU A 73 1.80 10.83 7.80
N SER A 74 1.47 9.69 8.41
CA SER A 74 2.18 9.19 9.59
C SER A 74 2.88 7.85 9.32
N ILE A 75 2.14 6.76 9.11
CA ILE A 75 2.72 5.40 8.94
C ILE A 75 3.73 5.33 7.78
N ARG A 76 3.42 5.91 6.62
CA ARG A 76 4.35 5.96 5.48
C ARG A 76 5.68 6.62 5.83
N TRP A 77 5.66 7.68 6.63
CA TRP A 77 6.87 8.40 7.04
C TRP A 77 7.66 7.65 8.11
N ILE A 78 7.02 6.84 8.95
CA ILE A 78 7.69 5.88 9.84
C ILE A 78 8.47 4.83 9.02
N ILE A 79 7.85 4.28 7.97
CA ILE A 79 8.51 3.33 7.06
C ILE A 79 9.72 3.99 6.37
N LEU A 80 9.56 5.22 5.88
CA LEU A 80 10.65 5.97 5.27
C LEU A 80 11.75 6.33 6.28
N TYR A 81 11.40 6.67 7.52
CA TYR A 81 12.36 6.91 8.59
C TYR A 81 13.25 5.68 8.80
N ASN A 82 12.65 4.49 8.90
CA ASN A 82 13.39 3.24 9.05
C ASN A 82 14.35 3.01 7.87
N ARG A 83 13.87 3.20 6.63
CA ARG A 83 14.70 3.08 5.41
C ARG A 83 15.80 4.15 5.32
N GLY A 84 15.54 5.36 5.80
CA GLY A 84 16.53 6.44 5.86
C GLY A 84 17.63 6.19 6.89
N LYS A 85 17.31 5.48 7.97
CA LYS A 85 18.30 4.98 8.94
C LYS A 85 19.08 3.81 8.36
N ASN A 86 18.39 2.77 7.90
CA ASN A 86 18.98 1.55 7.37
C ASN A 86 18.12 0.97 6.23
N ASN A 87 18.68 0.92 5.02
CA ASN A 87 18.07 0.28 3.85
C ASN A 87 18.92 -0.85 3.27
N LYS A 88 19.87 -1.39 4.03
CA LYS A 88 20.80 -2.42 3.53
C LYS A 88 20.08 -3.67 3.03
N PHE A 89 18.89 -3.97 3.54
CA PHE A 89 18.04 -5.06 3.05
C PHE A 89 17.76 -4.95 1.55
N MET A 90 17.74 -3.75 0.97
CA MET A 90 17.55 -3.54 -0.47
C MET A 90 18.67 -4.20 -1.29
N ALA A 91 19.86 -4.38 -0.72
CA ALA A 91 21.01 -5.04 -1.34
C ALA A 91 21.12 -6.54 -1.03
N THR A 92 20.12 -7.15 -0.39
CA THR A 92 20.09 -8.59 -0.11
C THR A 92 19.13 -9.30 -1.05
N GLU A 93 19.08 -10.64 -0.97
CA GLU A 93 18.16 -11.48 -1.76
C GLU A 93 16.68 -11.18 -1.48
N LYS A 94 16.37 -10.64 -0.29
CA LYS A 94 15.03 -10.15 0.08
C LYS A 94 14.69 -8.78 -0.54
N GLY A 95 15.69 -8.11 -1.10
CA GLY A 95 15.56 -6.81 -1.74
C GLY A 95 15.69 -6.91 -3.25
N PHE A 96 16.47 -6.01 -3.84
CA PHE A 96 16.55 -5.84 -5.29
C PHE A 96 17.84 -6.40 -5.88
N ILE A 97 18.71 -7.04 -5.08
CA ILE A 97 20.06 -7.42 -5.55
C ILE A 97 20.03 -8.37 -6.75
N ASN A 98 19.01 -9.22 -6.82
CA ASN A 98 18.84 -10.23 -7.86
C ASN A 98 18.41 -9.64 -9.22
N HIS A 99 18.01 -8.36 -9.26
CA HIS A 99 17.81 -7.64 -10.53
C HIS A 99 19.12 -7.20 -11.19
N TYR A 100 20.25 -7.29 -10.48
CA TYR A 100 21.55 -6.81 -10.95
C TYR A 100 22.56 -7.94 -11.05
N ARG A 101 23.42 -7.90 -12.07
CA ARG A 101 24.50 -8.88 -12.31
C ARG A 101 25.85 -8.18 -12.50
N GLY A 102 26.94 -8.89 -12.21
CA GLY A 102 28.32 -8.41 -12.41
C GLY A 102 28.61 -7.09 -11.71
N ALA A 103 29.35 -6.19 -12.36
CA ALA A 103 29.74 -4.89 -11.80
C ALA A 103 28.55 -4.01 -11.36
N LYS A 104 27.38 -4.13 -12.02
CA LYS A 104 26.16 -3.40 -11.63
C LYS A 104 25.64 -3.84 -10.25
N ARG A 105 25.83 -5.11 -9.88
CA ARG A 105 25.46 -5.64 -8.55
C ARG A 105 26.28 -4.99 -7.45
N THR A 106 27.59 -4.91 -7.62
CA THR A 106 28.51 -4.25 -6.67
C THR A 106 28.21 -2.75 -6.57
N LEU A 107 28.00 -2.08 -7.70
CA LEU A 107 27.65 -0.66 -7.72
C LEU A 107 26.33 -0.38 -6.98
N PHE A 108 25.32 -1.23 -7.20
CA PHE A 108 24.05 -1.13 -6.50
C PHE A 108 24.22 -1.29 -4.99
N GLN A 109 24.94 -2.34 -4.55
CA GLN A 109 25.14 -2.68 -3.14
C GLN A 109 25.84 -1.58 -2.34
N TYR A 110 26.90 -0.99 -2.88
CA TYR A 110 27.76 -0.06 -2.11
C TYR A 110 27.51 1.41 -2.42
N VAL A 111 27.04 1.74 -3.62
CA VAL A 111 26.87 3.14 -4.05
C VAL A 111 25.40 3.54 -4.09
N PHE A 112 24.56 2.85 -4.87
CA PHE A 112 23.18 3.29 -5.06
C PHE A 112 22.33 3.15 -3.80
N VAL A 113 22.52 2.07 -3.03
CA VAL A 113 21.80 1.87 -1.76
C VAL A 113 22.16 2.97 -0.75
N GLU A 114 23.43 3.32 -0.60
CA GLU A 114 23.86 4.39 0.31
C GLU A 114 23.41 5.79 -0.15
N GLN A 115 23.43 6.08 -1.46
CA GLN A 115 22.89 7.33 -1.99
C GLN A 115 21.38 7.43 -1.75
N PHE A 116 20.64 6.34 -1.99
CA PHE A 116 19.20 6.30 -1.77
C PHE A 116 18.86 6.50 -0.28
N ARG A 117 19.63 5.88 0.61
CA ARG A 117 19.51 6.05 2.07
C ARG A 117 19.65 7.52 2.47
N LYS A 118 20.73 8.17 2.04
CA LYS A 118 20.99 9.60 2.32
C LYS A 118 19.87 10.49 1.77
N LYS A 119 19.35 10.20 0.58
CA LYS A 119 18.23 10.93 -0.03
C LYS A 119 16.95 10.79 0.80
N ILE A 120 16.59 9.57 1.20
CA ILE A 120 15.42 9.31 2.06
C ILE A 120 15.58 10.04 3.39
N TRP A 121 16.75 9.92 4.04
CA TRP A 121 16.99 10.57 5.33
C TRP A 121 16.82 12.09 5.25
N LYS A 122 17.30 12.72 4.17
CA LYS A 122 17.09 14.16 3.91
C LYS A 122 15.60 14.51 3.78
N LEU A 123 14.81 13.68 3.10
CA LEU A 123 13.36 13.87 2.98
C LEU A 123 12.65 13.73 4.34
N CYS A 124 13.00 12.72 5.13
CA CYS A 124 12.49 12.55 6.50
C CYS A 124 12.81 13.76 7.38
N TYR A 125 14.03 14.28 7.28
CA TYR A 125 14.41 15.48 8.03
C TYR A 125 13.58 16.69 7.62
N TYR A 126 13.34 16.90 6.31
CA TYR A 126 12.52 18.02 5.86
C TYR A 126 11.06 17.89 6.28
N GLN A 127 10.48 16.69 6.17
CA GLN A 127 9.10 16.47 6.58
C GLN A 127 8.91 16.65 8.09
N GLY A 128 9.88 16.29 8.92
CA GLY A 128 9.78 16.39 10.38
C GLY A 128 10.15 15.13 11.11
N ILE A 129 9.72 13.97 10.60
CA ILE A 129 9.91 12.66 11.26
C ILE A 129 11.39 12.37 11.52
N GLY A 130 12.30 12.82 10.65
CA GLY A 130 13.74 12.63 10.79
C GLY A 130 14.39 13.43 11.92
N ARG A 131 13.65 14.32 12.58
CA ARG A 131 14.09 15.09 13.75
C ARG A 131 13.79 14.38 15.08
N HIS A 132 12.97 13.34 15.05
CA HIS A 132 12.61 12.56 16.22
C HIS A 132 13.62 11.47 16.54
N THR A 133 13.63 11.01 17.79
CA THR A 133 14.35 9.80 18.18
C THR A 133 13.63 8.55 17.67
N ILE A 134 14.31 7.40 17.66
CA ILE A 134 13.65 6.14 17.27
C ILE A 134 12.49 5.79 18.20
N ASP A 135 12.63 5.98 19.51
CA ASP A 135 11.59 5.71 20.50
C ASP A 135 10.35 6.60 20.29
N GLU A 136 10.56 7.88 19.95
CA GLU A 136 9.46 8.79 19.62
C GLU A 136 8.72 8.36 18.35
N VAL A 137 9.46 8.00 17.29
CA VAL A 137 8.88 7.50 16.03
C VAL A 137 8.09 6.20 16.27
N GLU A 138 8.65 5.27 17.05
CA GLU A 138 7.96 4.03 17.39
C GLU A 138 6.71 4.29 18.24
N ASN A 139 6.74 5.25 19.16
CA ASN A 139 5.56 5.62 19.96
C ASN A 139 4.47 6.29 19.14
N ILE A 140 4.83 7.09 18.13
CA ILE A 140 3.86 7.62 17.14
C ILE A 140 3.20 6.45 16.41
N ALA A 141 4.01 5.53 15.86
CA ALA A 141 3.52 4.37 15.14
C ALA A 141 2.59 3.48 15.98
N LYS A 142 2.91 3.24 17.25
CA LYS A 142 2.06 2.47 18.18
C LYS A 142 0.68 3.09 18.37
N LYS A 143 0.61 4.43 18.50
CA LYS A 143 -0.67 5.15 18.63
C LYS A 143 -1.50 5.04 17.36
N ASP A 144 -0.86 5.19 16.20
CA ASP A 144 -1.51 5.08 14.90
C ASP A 144 -2.05 3.66 14.65
N LEU A 145 -1.24 2.63 14.94
CA LEU A 145 -1.65 1.24 14.86
C LEU A 145 -2.83 0.94 15.80
N THR A 146 -2.80 1.48 17.03
CA THR A 146 -3.93 1.34 17.97
C THR A 146 -5.19 1.98 17.41
N ALA A 147 -5.11 3.19 16.86
CA ALA A 147 -6.26 3.87 16.27
C ALA A 147 -6.85 3.10 15.09
N LEU A 148 -6.00 2.58 14.19
CA LEU A 148 -6.41 1.74 13.07
C LEU A 148 -7.05 0.44 13.56
N SER A 149 -6.46 -0.22 14.57
CA SER A 149 -6.98 -1.46 15.14
C SER A 149 -8.35 -1.26 15.77
N ILE A 150 -8.54 -0.20 16.54
CA ILE A 150 -9.85 0.16 17.12
C ILE A 150 -10.85 0.47 16.02
N PHE A 151 -10.44 1.22 14.99
CA PHE A 151 -11.35 1.59 13.91
C PHE A 151 -11.76 0.39 13.06
N LEU A 152 -10.86 -0.55 12.80
CA LEU A 152 -11.16 -1.81 12.12
C LEU A 152 -12.08 -2.70 12.99
N GLY A 153 -11.77 -2.83 14.29
CA GLY A 153 -12.50 -3.72 15.20
C GLY A 153 -12.51 -5.15 14.67
N ASP A 154 -13.70 -5.77 14.67
CA ASP A 154 -13.95 -7.13 14.16
C ASP A 154 -14.41 -7.15 12.69
N LYS A 155 -14.41 -6.00 12.01
CA LYS A 155 -14.90 -5.89 10.63
C LYS A 155 -13.90 -6.50 9.64
N GLN A 156 -14.42 -6.96 8.50
CA GLN A 156 -13.57 -7.45 7.40
C GLN A 156 -12.80 -6.31 6.73
N TYR A 157 -13.46 -5.17 6.54
CA TYR A 157 -12.93 -3.93 5.99
C TYR A 157 -13.25 -2.77 6.93
N PHE A 158 -12.56 -1.64 6.81
CA PHE A 158 -12.72 -0.51 7.74
C PHE A 158 -14.16 0.03 7.82
N PHE A 159 -14.91 -0.06 6.71
CA PHE A 159 -16.32 0.34 6.63
C PHE A 159 -17.30 -0.84 6.52
N GLY A 160 -16.90 -2.04 6.93
CA GLY A 160 -17.80 -3.19 7.07
C GLY A 160 -17.47 -4.34 6.12
N SER A 161 -18.43 -4.70 5.27
CA SER A 161 -18.37 -5.94 4.46
C SER A 161 -17.81 -5.77 3.05
N SER A 162 -17.71 -4.54 2.54
CA SER A 162 -17.16 -4.25 1.21
C SER A 162 -15.87 -3.44 1.31
N PRO A 163 -14.85 -3.72 0.47
CA PRO A 163 -13.60 -2.98 0.47
C PRO A 163 -13.81 -1.55 -0.03
N THR A 164 -12.98 -0.65 0.48
CA THR A 164 -12.91 0.76 0.08
C THR A 164 -11.49 1.15 -0.30
N THR A 165 -11.31 2.36 -0.83
CA THR A 165 -9.98 2.95 -1.04
C THR A 165 -9.13 2.89 0.22
N LEU A 166 -9.73 3.16 1.39
CA LEU A 166 -9.03 3.12 2.66
C LEU A 166 -8.41 1.75 2.92
N ASP A 167 -9.10 0.66 2.59
CA ASP A 167 -8.60 -0.70 2.78
C ASP A 167 -7.39 -0.98 1.89
N ALA A 168 -7.39 -0.50 0.64
CA ALA A 168 -6.24 -0.62 -0.26
C ALA A 168 -5.03 0.19 0.25
N ILE A 169 -5.26 1.42 0.74
CA ILE A 169 -4.21 2.28 1.33
C ILE A 169 -3.66 1.64 2.62
N ALA A 170 -4.54 1.12 3.47
CA ALA A 170 -4.18 0.45 4.70
C ALA A 170 -3.37 -0.81 4.41
N PHE A 171 -3.82 -1.65 3.48
CA PHE A 171 -3.08 -2.83 3.03
C PHE A 171 -1.70 -2.44 2.52
N GLY A 172 -1.59 -1.47 1.62
CA GLY A 172 -0.32 -1.02 1.06
C GLY A 172 0.67 -0.54 2.13
N ASN A 173 0.24 0.27 3.09
CA ASN A 173 1.13 0.80 4.12
C ASN A 173 1.44 -0.23 5.22
N LEU A 174 0.43 -0.94 5.73
CA LEU A 174 0.62 -1.91 6.81
C LEU A 174 1.42 -3.14 6.36
N THR A 175 1.24 -3.60 5.12
CA THR A 175 2.05 -4.69 4.53
C THR A 175 3.51 -4.30 4.44
N GLN A 176 3.82 -3.05 4.10
CA GLN A 176 5.19 -2.55 4.11
C GLN A 176 5.75 -2.53 5.54
N LEU A 177 4.94 -2.09 6.52
CA LEU A 177 5.34 -2.11 7.92
C LEU A 177 5.60 -3.53 8.44
N PHE A 178 4.76 -4.49 8.03
CA PHE A 178 4.74 -5.84 8.60
C PHE A 178 5.61 -6.86 7.87
N TYR A 179 5.78 -6.81 6.55
CA TYR A 179 6.58 -7.82 5.83
C TYR A 179 7.98 -7.33 5.46
N THR A 180 8.22 -6.02 5.33
CA THR A 180 9.56 -5.56 4.96
C THR A 180 10.52 -5.59 6.16
N PRO A 181 11.80 -5.97 5.96
CA PRO A 181 12.78 -5.92 7.04
C PRO A 181 12.91 -4.50 7.61
N MET A 182 12.78 -4.39 8.93
CA MET A 182 13.00 -3.17 9.69
C MET A 182 14.23 -3.26 10.56
N ASP A 183 14.83 -2.11 10.87
CA ASP A 183 15.97 -2.00 11.78
C ASP A 183 15.67 -2.43 13.24
N SER A 184 14.38 -2.38 13.63
CA SER A 184 13.87 -2.72 14.97
C SER A 184 12.65 -3.64 14.83
N ASP A 185 12.48 -4.58 15.77
CA ASP A 185 11.34 -5.51 15.80
C ASP A 185 10.17 -5.01 16.67
N VAL A 186 10.31 -3.85 17.32
CA VAL A 186 9.33 -3.30 18.27
C VAL A 186 7.96 -3.13 17.65
N LEU A 187 7.88 -2.59 16.42
CA LEU A 187 6.59 -2.38 15.75
C LEU A 187 5.93 -3.69 15.33
N ARG A 188 6.71 -4.69 14.89
CA ARG A 188 6.20 -6.02 14.58
C ARG A 188 5.60 -6.66 15.83
N LYS A 189 6.36 -6.71 16.93
CA LYS A 189 5.89 -7.27 18.21
C LYS A 189 4.65 -6.54 18.72
N TYR A 190 4.62 -5.22 18.60
CA TYR A 190 3.44 -4.45 18.98
C TYR A 190 2.21 -4.82 18.14
N MET A 191 2.38 -5.05 16.83
CA MET A 191 1.28 -5.54 15.99
C MET A 191 0.79 -6.91 16.45
N GLU A 192 1.71 -7.84 16.72
CA GLU A 192 1.41 -9.20 17.17
C GLU A 192 0.70 -9.22 18.54
N GLU A 193 1.18 -8.42 19.49
CA GLU A 193 0.69 -8.42 20.87
C GLU A 193 -0.55 -7.55 21.10
N ARG A 194 -0.69 -6.44 20.37
CA ARG A 194 -1.68 -5.39 20.69
C ARG A 194 -2.66 -5.08 19.58
N THR A 195 -2.34 -5.39 18.33
CA THR A 195 -3.23 -5.13 17.19
C THR A 195 -3.32 -6.32 16.22
N PRO A 196 -3.54 -7.55 16.72
CA PRO A 196 -3.52 -8.75 15.88
C PRO A 196 -4.62 -8.76 14.81
N ASN A 197 -5.71 -8.00 15.01
CA ASN A 197 -6.74 -7.82 14.00
C ASN A 197 -6.22 -7.11 12.72
N LEU A 198 -5.22 -6.24 12.83
CA LEU A 198 -4.56 -5.62 11.68
C LEU A 198 -3.72 -6.64 10.89
N ILE A 199 -3.08 -7.59 11.57
CA ILE A 199 -2.33 -8.67 10.91
C ILE A 199 -3.31 -9.55 10.14
N ASN A 200 -4.41 -9.97 10.77
CA ASN A 200 -5.47 -10.75 10.13
C ASN A 200 -6.06 -10.02 8.91
N PHE A 201 -6.24 -8.69 8.99
CA PHE A 201 -6.65 -7.87 7.84
C PHE A 201 -5.64 -7.93 6.69
N ILE A 202 -4.34 -7.77 6.97
CA ILE A 202 -3.28 -7.86 5.96
C ILE A 202 -3.30 -9.23 5.29
N GLU A 203 -3.39 -10.31 6.07
CA GLU A 203 -3.38 -11.68 5.57
C GLU A 203 -4.59 -11.96 4.67
N LYS A 204 -5.80 -11.57 5.10
CA LYS A 204 -7.02 -11.70 4.29
C LYS A 204 -6.94 -10.92 2.99
N MET A 205 -6.45 -9.67 3.03
CA MET A 205 -6.27 -8.85 1.83
C MET A 205 -5.28 -9.49 0.86
N ARG A 206 -4.16 -10.06 1.37
CA ARG A 206 -3.18 -10.78 0.57
C ARG A 206 -3.80 -12.03 -0.06
N GLU A 207 -4.53 -12.84 0.70
CA GLU A 207 -5.17 -14.07 0.18
C GLU A 207 -6.22 -13.80 -0.90
N ILE A 208 -7.05 -12.76 -0.71
CA ILE A 208 -8.13 -12.44 -1.63
C ILE A 208 -7.58 -11.82 -2.93
N TYR A 209 -6.64 -10.86 -2.82
CA TYR A 209 -6.25 -9.99 -3.92
C TYR A 209 -4.84 -10.26 -4.49
N TRP A 210 -4.01 -11.05 -3.81
CA TRP A 210 -2.62 -11.35 -4.21
C TRP A 210 -2.36 -12.86 -4.18
N LYS A 211 -3.15 -13.62 -4.95
CA LYS A 211 -3.02 -15.09 -5.03
C LYS A 211 -1.66 -15.55 -5.56
N ASP A 212 -0.99 -14.68 -6.30
CA ASP A 212 0.35 -14.86 -6.86
C ASP A 212 1.45 -14.20 -6.02
N TRP A 213 1.18 -13.75 -4.78
CA TRP A 213 2.13 -13.01 -3.94
C TRP A 213 3.50 -13.68 -3.84
N ASP A 214 3.53 -14.97 -3.48
CA ASP A 214 4.77 -15.71 -3.28
C ASP A 214 5.51 -15.93 -4.62
N GLU A 215 4.78 -16.23 -5.70
CA GLU A 215 5.35 -16.38 -7.04
C GLU A 215 5.95 -15.05 -7.53
N ALA A 216 5.24 -13.94 -7.34
CA ALA A 216 5.69 -12.60 -7.71
C ALA A 216 6.98 -12.22 -6.96
N CYS A 217 7.06 -12.51 -5.65
CA CYS A 217 8.25 -12.25 -4.85
C CYS A 217 9.43 -13.17 -5.20
N GLN A 218 9.19 -14.45 -5.50
CA GLN A 218 10.25 -15.41 -5.84
C GLN A 218 10.82 -15.18 -7.24
N THR A 219 9.94 -14.95 -8.22
CA THR A 219 10.31 -14.77 -9.63
C THR A 219 10.73 -13.34 -9.96
N LEU A 220 10.42 -12.38 -9.08
CA LEU A 220 10.59 -10.95 -9.31
C LEU A 220 9.88 -10.45 -10.58
N SER A 221 8.78 -11.14 -10.94
CA SER A 221 7.98 -10.85 -12.14
C SER A 221 6.92 -9.80 -11.84
N LEU A 222 6.72 -8.89 -12.79
CA LEU A 222 5.60 -7.93 -12.80
C LEU A 222 4.39 -8.48 -13.58
N ASN A 223 4.49 -9.67 -14.17
CA ASN A 223 3.41 -10.29 -14.91
C ASN A 223 2.43 -10.93 -13.93
N THR A 224 1.19 -10.48 -13.94
CA THR A 224 0.07 -10.96 -13.09
C THR A 224 -0.60 -12.23 -13.64
N GLN A 225 -0.09 -12.79 -14.74
CA GLN A 225 -0.60 -13.99 -15.42
C GLN A 225 0.46 -15.09 -15.48
N ASN A 226 1.19 -15.35 -14.38
CA ASN A 226 2.14 -16.47 -14.41
C ASN A 226 1.36 -17.78 -14.29
N VAL A 227 1.41 -18.55 -15.37
CA VAL A 227 0.50 -19.62 -15.78
C VAL A 227 0.73 -20.92 -15.00
N THR A 228 1.57 -20.93 -13.98
CA THR A 228 2.01 -22.16 -13.31
C THR A 228 0.85 -22.92 -12.65
N ILE A 229 -0.26 -22.25 -12.33
CA ILE A 229 -1.48 -22.88 -11.78
C ILE A 229 -2.50 -23.28 -12.87
N ILE A 230 -2.42 -22.73 -14.09
CA ILE A 230 -3.39 -23.04 -15.16
C ILE A 230 -3.03 -24.34 -15.88
N CYS A 231 -1.74 -24.70 -15.96
CA CYS A 231 -1.32 -25.92 -16.67
C CYS A 231 -1.55 -27.23 -15.89
N SER A 232 -1.87 -27.21 -14.59
CA SER A 232 -2.15 -28.43 -13.82
C SER A 232 -3.60 -28.92 -13.89
N ASN A 233 -4.53 -28.08 -14.39
CA ASN A 233 -5.96 -28.40 -14.47
C ASN A 233 -6.49 -28.66 -15.89
N ILE A 234 -5.59 -28.79 -16.88
CA ILE A 234 -5.96 -29.17 -18.27
C ILE A 234 -5.63 -30.65 -18.56
N ASN A 235 -5.00 -31.38 -17.62
CA ASN A 235 -4.62 -32.79 -17.79
C ASN A 235 -5.17 -33.72 -16.68
N LYS A 236 -6.41 -33.53 -16.24
CA LYS A 236 -7.18 -34.56 -15.52
C LYS A 236 -8.62 -34.58 -15.98
#